data_AF-A0A218ZK70-F1
#
_entry.id   AF-A0A218ZK70-F1
#
_cell.length_a   1.000
_cell.length_b   1.000
_cell.length_c   1.000
_cell.angle_alpha   90.00
_cell.angle_beta   90.00
_cell.angle_gamma   90.00
#
_symmetry.space_group_name_H-M   'P 1'
#
loop_
_entity.id
_entity.type
_entity.pdbx_description
1 polymer ?
#
loop_
_entity_poly.entity_id
_entity_poly.type
_entity_poly.pdbx_seq_one_letter_code
_entity_poly.pdbx_strand_id
1 'polypeptide(L)'
;MLNGMDLSYYETLKSYPVHFDIAADNLLWRNGRIYALIDFANIANYRDALLMDLAWAIHFCAVNKKTRASYNKILLKALIDGYTDKRSLSKEDAQALPSLLAITNASDTEFFYNSSRKTPDQKELKIKSQIKLTKWALRNKGYFLKMSLSHG
;
A
#
# COMPACT_ATOMS: atom_id res chain seq x y z
N MET A 1 12.78 -15.84 0.96
CA MET A 1 13.11 -14.47 1.42
C MET A 1 11.84 -13.76 1.91
N LEU A 2 11.16 -14.31 2.93
CA LEU A 2 9.90 -13.80 3.49
C LEU A 2 9.91 -13.76 5.03
N ASN A 3 11.08 -13.94 5.65
CA ASN A 3 11.21 -13.95 7.11
C ASN A 3 10.70 -12.61 7.66
N GLY A 4 9.67 -12.68 8.50
CA GLY A 4 9.08 -11.53 9.16
C GLY A 4 7.76 -11.03 8.57
N MET A 5 7.15 -11.70 7.58
CA MET A 5 5.73 -11.48 7.30
C MET A 5 4.88 -12.25 8.32
N ASP A 6 3.86 -11.59 8.84
CA ASP A 6 2.79 -12.18 9.63
C ASP A 6 1.48 -11.68 9.04
N LEU A 7 0.63 -12.62 8.63
CA LEU A 7 -0.68 -12.39 8.01
C LEU A 7 -1.82 -12.96 8.85
N SER A 8 -1.53 -13.60 9.97
CA SER A 8 -2.52 -14.28 10.80
C SER A 8 -3.64 -13.34 11.24
N TYR A 9 -3.30 -12.12 11.67
CA TYR A 9 -4.28 -11.09 11.99
C TYR A 9 -5.11 -10.68 10.77
N TYR A 10 -4.46 -10.45 9.63
CA TYR A 10 -5.12 -10.00 8.42
C TYR A 10 -6.16 -11.01 7.91
N GLU A 11 -5.89 -12.30 8.04
CA GLU A 11 -6.84 -13.38 7.69
C GLU A 11 -8.12 -13.37 8.55
N THR A 12 -8.10 -12.72 9.72
CA THR A 12 -9.29 -12.56 10.58
C THR A 12 -10.15 -11.33 10.24
N LEU A 13 -9.64 -10.44 9.38
CA LEU A 13 -10.33 -9.20 9.06
C LEU A 13 -11.54 -9.45 8.15
N LYS A 14 -12.63 -8.74 8.42
CA LYS A 14 -13.83 -8.80 7.59
C LYS A 14 -13.54 -8.23 6.19
N SER A 15 -13.98 -8.95 5.17
CA SER A 15 -13.85 -8.54 3.77
C SER A 15 -14.99 -7.62 3.30
N TYR A 16 -14.62 -6.60 2.53
CA TYR A 16 -15.50 -5.61 1.92
C TYR A 16 -15.16 -5.48 0.43
N PRO A 17 -16.05 -4.93 -0.40
CA PRO A 17 -15.64 -4.42 -1.70
C PRO A 17 -14.55 -3.36 -1.52
N VAL A 18 -13.50 -3.44 -2.33
CA VAL A 18 -12.24 -2.70 -2.19
C VAL A 18 -11.78 -2.23 -3.55
N HIS A 19 -11.19 -1.03 -3.62
CA HIS A 19 -10.86 -0.38 -4.89
C HIS A 19 -9.62 -0.97 -5.57
N PHE A 20 -8.60 -1.39 -4.80
CA PHE A 20 -7.34 -1.97 -5.29
C PHE A 20 -6.46 -1.07 -6.19
N ASP A 21 -6.91 0.14 -6.50
CA ASP A 21 -6.24 1.05 -7.43
C ASP A 21 -6.41 2.52 -7.02
N ILE A 22 -6.22 2.80 -5.73
CA ILE A 22 -6.23 4.17 -5.20
C ILE A 22 -4.89 4.83 -5.54
N ALA A 23 -4.74 5.19 -6.80
CA ALA A 23 -3.56 5.88 -7.34
C ALA A 23 -3.89 7.35 -7.67
N ALA A 24 -2.86 8.20 -7.76
CA ALA A 24 -3.03 9.63 -8.05
C ALA A 24 -3.79 9.90 -9.36
N ASP A 25 -3.67 9.00 -10.33
CA ASP A 25 -4.33 9.10 -11.64
C ASP A 25 -5.85 8.85 -11.55
N ASN A 26 -6.31 8.16 -10.50
CA ASN A 26 -7.71 7.86 -10.22
C ASN A 26 -8.35 8.83 -9.21
N LEU A 27 -7.63 9.87 -8.80
CA LEU A 27 -8.12 10.89 -7.87
C LEU A 27 -8.40 12.20 -8.61
N LEU A 28 -9.64 12.66 -8.53
CA LEU A 28 -10.03 13.98 -9.04
C LEU A 28 -9.83 15.03 -7.95
N TRP A 29 -9.13 16.11 -8.29
CA TRP A 29 -8.81 17.19 -7.36
C TRP A 29 -9.62 18.45 -7.69
N ARG A 30 -10.18 19.08 -6.65
CA ARG A 30 -10.83 20.39 -6.76
C ARG A 30 -10.43 21.25 -5.56
N ASN A 31 -9.89 22.43 -5.82
CA ASN A 31 -9.45 23.38 -4.79
C ASN A 31 -8.52 22.76 -3.74
N GLY A 32 -7.55 21.96 -4.18
CA GLY A 32 -6.56 21.31 -3.30
C GLY A 32 -7.10 20.16 -2.46
N ARG A 33 -8.32 19.68 -2.72
CA ARG A 33 -8.93 18.53 -2.04
C ARG A 33 -9.27 17.44 -3.04
N ILE A 34 -9.21 16.19 -2.60
CA ILE A 34 -9.77 15.07 -3.33
C ILE A 34 -11.29 15.27 -3.36
N TYR A 35 -11.84 15.40 -4.56
CA TYR A 35 -13.26 15.59 -4.82
C TYR A 35 -13.95 14.28 -5.18
N ALA A 36 -13.27 13.38 -5.88
CA ALA A 36 -13.79 12.08 -6.23
C ALA A 36 -12.66 11.06 -6.43
N LEU A 37 -13.00 9.79 -6.23
CA LEU A 37 -12.24 8.62 -6.65
C LEU A 37 -13.00 8.00 -7.84
N ILE A 38 -12.28 7.64 -8.89
CA ILE A 38 -12.83 7.06 -10.13
C ILE A 38 -12.14 5.74 -10.44
N ASP A 39 -12.60 5.07 -11.49
CA ASP A 39 -12.09 3.77 -11.95
C ASP A 39 -12.31 2.59 -10.97
N PHE A 40 -13.59 2.34 -10.70
CA PHE A 40 -14.03 1.25 -9.82
C PHE A 40 -14.05 -0.14 -10.49
N ALA A 41 -13.34 -0.34 -11.61
CA ALA A 41 -13.39 -1.59 -12.38
C ALA A 41 -13.02 -2.83 -11.55
N ASN A 42 -12.18 -2.65 -10.53
CA ASN A 42 -11.72 -3.70 -9.63
C ASN A 42 -12.74 -4.09 -8.54
N ILE A 43 -13.66 -3.19 -8.15
CA ILE A 43 -14.57 -3.42 -7.01
C ILE A 43 -15.44 -4.68 -7.18
N ALA A 44 -15.85 -4.99 -8.40
CA ALA A 44 -16.70 -6.15 -8.68
C ALA A 44 -15.97 -7.49 -8.49
N ASN A 45 -14.63 -7.49 -8.60
CA ASN A 45 -13.82 -8.70 -8.66
C ASN A 45 -13.06 -8.97 -7.36
N TYR A 46 -12.89 -7.96 -6.51
CA TYR A 46 -12.08 -8.07 -5.29
C TYR A 46 -12.89 -7.78 -4.03
N ARG A 47 -12.77 -8.70 -3.07
CA ARG A 47 -13.26 -8.50 -1.71
C ARG A 47 -12.12 -8.77 -0.75
N ASP A 48 -11.80 -7.78 0.07
CA ASP A 48 -10.63 -7.82 0.95
C ASP A 48 -10.86 -6.94 2.19
N ALA A 49 -9.97 -6.97 3.17
CA ALA A 49 -9.97 -6.02 4.27
C ALA A 49 -9.70 -4.61 3.73
N LEU A 50 -10.36 -3.59 4.32
CA LEU A 50 -10.11 -2.18 3.98
C LEU A 50 -8.65 -1.77 4.19
N LEU A 51 -7.93 -2.49 5.06
CA LEU A 51 -6.50 -2.29 5.28
C LEU A 51 -5.67 -2.56 4.00
N MET A 52 -6.17 -3.41 3.09
CA MET A 52 -5.53 -3.66 1.80
C MET A 52 -5.64 -2.44 0.87
N ASP A 53 -6.77 -1.73 0.85
CA ASP A 53 -6.91 -0.48 0.09
C ASP A 53 -5.96 0.60 0.62
N LEU A 54 -5.74 0.67 1.93
CA LEU A 54 -4.73 1.54 2.51
C LEU A 54 -3.32 1.14 2.07
N ALA A 55 -3.00 -0.16 2.03
CA ALA A 55 -1.70 -0.64 1.55
C ALA A 55 -1.47 -0.27 0.07
N TRP A 56 -2.47 -0.43 -0.79
CA TRP A 56 -2.42 0.00 -2.20
C TRP A 56 -2.27 1.52 -2.34
N ALA A 57 -3.02 2.31 -1.56
CA ALA A 57 -2.89 3.76 -1.57
C ALA A 57 -1.47 4.20 -1.18
N ILE A 58 -0.89 3.58 -0.14
CA ILE A 58 0.50 3.81 0.26
C ILE A 58 1.48 3.42 -0.85
N HIS A 59 1.26 2.27 -1.48
CA HIS A 59 2.08 1.79 -2.59
C HIS A 59 2.14 2.79 -3.75
N PHE A 60 0.99 3.27 -4.21
CA PHE A 60 0.94 4.17 -5.35
C PHE A 60 1.34 5.61 -5.00
N CYS A 61 1.02 6.08 -3.80
CA CYS A 61 1.14 7.49 -3.46
C CYS A 61 2.39 7.83 -2.63
N ALA A 62 2.93 6.90 -1.84
CA ALA A 62 4.01 7.18 -0.89
C ALA A 62 5.37 6.60 -1.27
N VAL A 63 5.52 5.90 -2.40
CA VAL A 63 6.86 5.45 -2.84
C VAL A 63 7.76 6.66 -3.14
N ASN A 64 9.00 6.62 -2.66
CA ASN A 64 9.98 7.65 -2.99
C ASN A 64 10.31 7.58 -4.50
N LYS A 65 9.80 8.55 -5.27
CA LYS A 65 9.94 8.57 -6.74
C LYS A 65 11.40 8.61 -7.22
N LYS A 66 12.33 9.15 -6.43
CA LYS A 66 13.75 9.25 -6.78
C LYS A 66 14.49 7.94 -6.56
N THR A 67 14.32 7.33 -5.38
CA THR A 67 15.09 6.13 -5.02
C THR A 67 14.38 4.83 -5.37
N ARG A 68 13.04 4.84 -5.39
CA ARG A 68 12.15 3.68 -5.53
C ARG A 68 12.56 2.49 -4.65
N ALA A 69 13.17 2.79 -3.50
CA ALA A 69 13.75 1.83 -2.58
C ALA A 69 13.21 1.99 -1.14
N SER A 70 12.36 3.00 -0.92
CA SER A 70 11.74 3.32 0.36
C SER A 70 10.43 4.06 0.15
N TYR A 71 9.61 4.07 1.20
CA TYR A 71 8.46 4.97 1.27
C TYR A 71 8.89 6.34 1.79
N ASN A 72 8.33 7.39 1.22
CA ASN A 72 8.41 8.76 1.72
C ASN A 72 7.61 8.83 3.02
N LYS A 73 8.32 9.05 4.14
CA LYS A 73 7.73 9.08 5.48
C LYS A 73 6.68 10.18 5.67
N ILE A 74 6.82 11.33 5.00
CA ILE A 74 5.87 12.44 5.09
C ILE A 74 4.55 12.04 4.41
N LEU A 75 4.61 11.53 3.19
CA LEU A 75 3.43 11.09 2.45
C LEU A 75 2.76 9.87 3.11
N LEU A 76 3.57 8.93 3.58
CA LEU A 76 3.10 7.77 4.34
C LEU A 76 2.35 8.20 5.61
N LYS A 77 2.90 9.15 6.37
CA LYS A 77 2.24 9.70 7.56
C LYS A 77 0.92 10.38 7.17
N ALA A 78 0.92 11.24 6.16
CA ALA A 78 -0.27 11.94 5.73
C ALA A 78 -1.40 11.00 5.30
N LEU A 79 -1.09 9.90 4.60
CA LEU A 79 -2.07 8.88 4.22
C LEU A 79 -2.63 8.15 5.45
N ILE A 80 -1.77 7.78 6.39
CA ILE A 80 -2.20 7.10 7.62
C ILE A 80 -3.04 8.02 8.49
N ASP A 81 -2.62 9.28 8.68
CA ASP A 81 -3.37 10.30 9.42
C ASP A 81 -4.77 10.53 8.78
N GLY A 82 -4.83 10.61 7.45
CA GLY A 82 -6.10 10.77 6.73
C GLY A 82 -7.01 9.54 6.87
N TYR A 83 -6.44 8.34 6.91
CA TYR A 83 -7.20 7.12 7.20
C TYR A 83 -7.68 7.09 8.65
N THR A 84 -6.82 7.43 9.62
CA THR A 84 -7.14 7.43 11.05
C THR A 84 -8.19 8.46 11.44
N ASP A 85 -8.28 9.58 10.73
CA ASP A 85 -9.34 10.58 10.90
C ASP A 85 -10.75 10.02 10.62
N LYS A 86 -10.87 8.98 9.78
CA LYS A 86 -12.15 8.35 9.43
C LYS A 86 -12.34 6.98 10.05
N ARG A 87 -11.26 6.27 10.36
CA ARG A 87 -11.29 4.92 10.90
C ARG A 87 -10.07 4.68 11.78
N SER A 88 -10.29 4.28 13.02
CA SER A 88 -9.21 3.90 13.94
C SER A 88 -8.32 2.82 13.32
N LEU A 89 -7.00 3.03 13.38
CA LEU A 89 -5.99 2.04 13.04
C LEU A 89 -5.54 1.38 14.35
N SER A 90 -5.96 0.14 14.58
CA SER A 90 -5.54 -0.62 15.76
C SER A 90 -4.03 -0.89 15.74
N LYS A 91 -3.50 -1.34 16.88
CA LYS A 91 -2.10 -1.75 16.96
C LYS A 91 -1.82 -2.94 16.04
N GLU A 92 -2.77 -3.85 15.95
CA GLU A 92 -2.73 -5.05 15.12
C GLU A 92 -2.77 -4.69 13.62
N ASP A 93 -3.63 -3.74 13.22
CA ASP A 93 -3.63 -3.18 11.85
C ASP A 93 -2.25 -2.61 11.50
N ALA A 94 -1.67 -1.82 12.41
CA ALA A 94 -0.35 -1.22 12.20
C ALA A 94 0.79 -2.24 12.13
N GLN A 95 0.66 -3.37 12.84
CA GLN A 95 1.60 -4.49 12.75
C GLN A 95 1.47 -5.27 11.45
N ALA A 96 0.27 -5.38 10.90
CA ALA A 96 0.00 -6.08 9.65
C ALA A 96 0.38 -5.27 8.40
N LEU A 97 0.26 -3.94 8.44
CA LEU A 97 0.55 -3.04 7.29
C LEU A 97 1.88 -3.34 6.57
N PRO A 98 3.02 -3.53 7.25
CA PRO A 98 4.28 -3.91 6.60
C PRO A 98 4.21 -5.20 5.77
N SER A 99 3.47 -6.21 6.22
CA SER A 99 3.25 -7.45 5.47
C SER A 99 2.35 -7.21 4.26
N LEU A 100 1.29 -6.40 4.41
CA LEU A 100 0.40 -6.04 3.31
C LEU A 100 1.11 -5.21 2.23
N LEU A 101 2.03 -4.33 2.64
CA LEU A 101 2.91 -3.64 1.69
C LEU A 101 3.84 -4.59 0.96
N ALA A 102 4.27 -5.69 1.59
CA ALA A 102 5.05 -6.71 0.90
C ALA A 102 4.22 -7.46 -0.15
N ILE A 103 2.95 -7.76 0.16
CA ILE A 103 1.98 -8.38 -0.77
C ILE A 103 1.72 -7.46 -1.95
N THR A 104 1.31 -6.21 -1.71
CA THR A 104 1.01 -5.23 -2.78
C THR A 104 2.21 -5.01 -3.70
N ASN A 105 3.43 -4.88 -3.17
CA ASN A 105 4.65 -4.81 -3.97
C ASN A 105 4.84 -6.04 -4.87
N ALA A 106 4.54 -7.24 -4.37
CA ALA A 106 4.65 -8.48 -5.13
C ALA A 106 3.57 -8.58 -6.22
N SER A 107 2.32 -8.26 -5.88
CA SER A 107 1.19 -8.26 -6.83
C SER A 107 1.39 -7.26 -7.97
N ASP A 108 1.86 -6.05 -7.67
CA ASP A 108 2.21 -5.06 -8.70
C ASP A 108 3.42 -5.50 -9.55
N THR A 109 4.36 -6.25 -8.97
CA THR A 109 5.45 -6.85 -9.75
C THR A 109 4.92 -7.89 -10.74
N GLU A 110 4.02 -8.77 -10.30
CA GLU A 110 3.41 -9.80 -11.13
C GLU A 110 2.61 -9.19 -12.27
N PHE A 111 1.75 -8.21 -11.98
CA PHE A 111 0.99 -7.47 -12.99
C PHE A 111 1.91 -6.80 -14.01
N PHE A 112 2.97 -6.12 -13.53
CA PHE A 112 3.95 -5.48 -14.41
C PHE A 112 4.71 -6.50 -15.27
N TYR A 113 5.02 -7.67 -14.74
CA TYR A 113 5.74 -8.73 -15.44
C TYR A 113 4.91 -9.34 -16.58
N ASN A 114 3.61 -9.54 -16.34
CA ASN A 114 2.66 -10.13 -17.28
C ASN A 114 2.19 -9.14 -18.36
N SER A 115 2.49 -7.84 -18.20
CA SER A 115 2.19 -6.82 -19.20
C SER A 115 3.11 -6.94 -20.42
N SER A 116 2.53 -7.16 -21.61
CA SER A 116 3.25 -7.51 -22.86
C SER A 116 4.18 -6.45 -23.45
N ARG A 117 4.17 -5.21 -22.92
CA ARG A 117 4.89 -4.06 -23.48
C ARG A 117 6.22 -3.73 -22.81
N LYS A 118 6.70 -4.54 -21.85
CA LYS A 118 7.90 -4.23 -21.03
C LYS A 118 9.11 -5.06 -21.45
N THR A 119 10.27 -4.41 -21.56
CA THR A 119 11.55 -5.10 -21.85
C THR A 119 12.04 -5.90 -20.63
N PRO A 120 12.91 -6.90 -20.82
CA PRO A 120 13.52 -7.64 -19.71
C PRO A 120 14.18 -6.71 -18.67
N ASP A 121 14.93 -5.70 -19.11
CA ASP A 121 15.59 -4.74 -18.22
C ASP A 121 14.59 -3.94 -17.38
N GLN A 122 13.46 -3.53 -17.98
CA GLN A 122 12.40 -2.83 -17.25
C GLN A 122 11.77 -3.73 -16.18
N LYS A 123 11.57 -5.02 -16.49
CA LYS A 123 11.04 -6.01 -15.55
C LYS A 123 12.03 -6.25 -14.40
N GLU A 124 13.31 -6.40 -14.70
CA GLU A 124 14.35 -6.60 -13.68
C GLU A 124 14.47 -5.38 -12.74
N LEU A 125 14.47 -4.16 -13.30
CA LEU A 125 14.49 -2.93 -12.51
C LEU A 125 13.28 -2.81 -11.58
N LYS A 126 12.09 -3.17 -12.07
CA LYS A 126 10.87 -3.22 -11.25
C LYS A 126 11.02 -4.23 -10.11
N ILE A 127 11.43 -5.46 -10.38
CA ILE A 127 11.63 -6.50 -9.35
C ILE A 127 12.62 -6.02 -8.28
N LYS A 128 13.76 -5.46 -8.69
CA LYS A 128 14.78 -4.93 -7.76
C LYS A 128 14.22 -3.80 -6.89
N SER A 129 13.43 -2.90 -7.48
CA SER A 129 12.75 -1.82 -6.74
C SER A 129 11.78 -2.38 -5.71
N GLN A 130 10.93 -3.33 -6.10
CA GLN A 130 9.90 -3.88 -5.23
C GLN A 130 10.48 -4.69 -4.08
N ILE A 131 11.57 -5.44 -4.31
CA ILE A 131 12.32 -6.11 -3.24
C ILE A 131 12.87 -5.10 -2.22
N LYS A 132 13.37 -3.95 -2.67
CA LYS A 132 13.89 -2.89 -1.77
C LYS A 132 12.75 -2.28 -0.95
N LEU A 133 11.60 -2.00 -1.56
CA LEU A 133 10.42 -1.48 -0.87
C LEU A 133 9.90 -2.45 0.19
N THR A 134 9.80 -3.74 -0.15
CA THR A 134 9.40 -4.80 0.80
C THR A 134 10.36 -4.88 1.98
N LYS A 135 11.68 -4.91 1.72
CA LYS A 135 12.69 -4.91 2.79
C LYS A 135 12.59 -3.65 3.66
N TRP A 136 12.33 -2.49 3.06
CA TRP A 136 12.14 -1.26 3.81
C TRP A 136 10.93 -1.35 4.72
N ALA A 137 9.76 -1.78 4.21
CA ALA A 137 8.53 -1.89 5.00
C ALA A 137 8.73 -2.81 6.21
N LEU A 138 9.24 -4.02 5.97
CA LEU A 138 9.46 -5.03 7.01
C LEU A 138 10.50 -4.59 8.06
N ARG A 139 11.53 -3.82 7.68
CA ARG A 139 12.52 -3.27 8.63
C ARG A 139 11.97 -2.10 9.44
N ASN A 140 10.95 -1.40 8.95
CA ASN A 140 10.39 -0.21 9.57
C ASN A 140 9.07 -0.48 10.31
N LYS A 141 8.78 -1.72 10.73
CA LYS A 141 7.56 -2.06 11.52
C LYS A 141 7.30 -1.12 12.70
N GLY A 142 8.35 -0.75 13.44
CA GLY A 142 8.26 0.18 14.56
C GLY A 142 7.79 1.59 14.17
N TYR A 143 7.98 2.01 12.90
CA TYR A 143 7.45 3.26 12.39
C TYR A 143 5.92 3.23 12.26
N PHE A 144 5.37 2.13 11.73
CA PHE A 144 3.91 1.93 11.62
C PHE A 144 3.24 1.88 12.98
N LEU A 145 3.83 1.14 13.92
CA LEU A 145 3.36 1.09 15.31
C LEU A 145 3.32 2.45 16.01
N LYS A 146 4.32 3.32 15.78
CA LYS A 146 4.32 4.67 16.37
C LYS A 146 3.16 5.52 15.84
N MET A 147 2.77 5.34 14.58
CA MET A 147 1.69 6.12 13.97
C MET A 147 0.31 5.72 14.53
N SER A 148 0.07 4.44 14.85
CA SER A 148 -1.18 4.03 15.50
C SER A 148 -1.30 4.56 16.93
N LEU A 149 -0.18 4.67 17.66
CA LEU A 149 -0.15 5.20 19.02
C LEU A 149 -0.27 6.73 19.10
N SER A 150 -0.07 7.44 17.98
CA SER A 150 -0.17 8.91 17.95
C SER A 150 -1.61 9.42 17.84
N HIS A 151 -2.58 8.51 17.73
CA HIS A 151 -4.01 8.81 17.53
C HIS A 151 -4.91 8.07 18.55
N GLY A 152 -4.32 7.52 19.61
CA GLY A 152 -5.01 6.81 20.70
C GLY A 152 -5.07 7.62 21.99
#